data_AF-A0A1M5S061-F1
#
_entry.id   AF-A0A1M5S061-F1
#
_cell.length_a   1.000
_cell.length_b   1.000
_cell.length_c   1.000
_cell.angle_alpha   90.00
_cell.angle_beta   90.00
_cell.angle_gamma   90.00
#
_symmetry.space_group_name_H-M   'P 1'
#
loop_
_entity.id
_entity.type
_entity.pdbx_description
1 polymer ?
#
loop_
_entity_poly.entity_id
_entity_poly.type
_entity_poly.pdbx_seq_one_letter_code
_entity_poly.pdbx_strand_id
1 'polypeptide(L)'
;MRVLTASLFLCAGAAVADPVEIVAVDASKSGDTWRFSVTLQHPDTGWDHYADAWEVLDADGNRLGIRELAHPHVNEQPFTRSQSGILIPEDMDVVYIRARENVDGWNETTTEFVLPK
;
A
#
# COMPACT_ATOMS: atom_id res chain seq x y z
N MET A 1 -2.98 -57.39 18.55
CA MET A 1 -2.65 -56.49 17.43
C MET A 1 -3.41 -55.18 17.65
N ARG A 2 -2.79 -54.13 18.20
CA ARG A 2 -3.44 -52.82 18.41
C ARG A 2 -3.06 -51.93 17.23
N VAL A 3 -4.04 -51.57 16.41
CA VAL A 3 -3.86 -50.57 15.36
C VAL A 3 -4.16 -49.21 16.00
N LEU A 4 -3.13 -48.39 16.19
CA LEU A 4 -3.26 -47.00 16.62
C LEU A 4 -3.38 -46.14 15.36
N THR A 5 -4.60 -45.67 15.08
CA THR A 5 -4.85 -44.68 14.03
C THR A 5 -4.46 -43.30 14.57
N ALA A 6 -3.36 -42.73 14.08
CA ALA A 6 -2.97 -41.37 14.39
C ALA A 6 -3.72 -40.40 13.47
N SER A 7 -4.66 -39.65 14.03
CA SER A 7 -5.32 -38.53 13.33
C SER A 7 -4.36 -37.33 13.29
N LEU A 8 -3.90 -36.98 12.08
CA LEU A 8 -3.11 -35.79 11.84
C LEU A 8 -4.05 -34.59 11.69
N PHE A 9 -4.16 -33.77 12.74
CA PHE A 9 -4.80 -32.45 12.65
C PHE A 9 -3.80 -31.48 11.97
N LEU A 10 -4.06 -31.13 10.71
CA LEU A 10 -3.40 -30.00 10.05
C LEU A 10 -4.04 -28.71 10.57
N CYS A 11 -3.36 -27.99 11.46
CA CYS A 11 -3.65 -26.58 11.66
C CYS A 11 -3.07 -25.82 10.46
N ALA A 12 -3.91 -25.51 9.47
CA ALA A 12 -3.57 -24.51 8.46
C ALA A 12 -3.59 -23.15 9.15
N GLY A 13 -2.41 -22.65 9.56
CA GLY A 13 -2.27 -21.24 9.90
C GLY A 13 -2.58 -20.43 8.64
N ALA A 14 -3.48 -19.46 8.74
CA ALA A 14 -3.65 -18.48 7.67
C ALA A 14 -2.29 -17.83 7.43
N ALA A 15 -1.72 -18.03 6.24
CA ALA A 15 -0.60 -17.22 5.81
C ALA A 15 -1.18 -15.82 5.60
N VAL A 16 -0.95 -14.92 6.56
CA VAL A 16 -1.19 -13.50 6.36
C VAL A 16 -0.17 -13.08 5.31
N ALA A 17 -0.63 -12.63 4.16
CA ALA A 17 0.26 -12.06 3.15
C ALA A 17 1.00 -10.87 3.76
N ASP A 18 2.27 -10.69 3.39
CA ASP A 18 3.02 -9.53 3.87
C ASP A 18 2.38 -8.26 3.30
N PRO A 19 2.06 -7.25 4.14
CA PRO A 19 1.41 -6.02 3.68
C PRO A 19 2.31 -5.26 2.71
N VAL A 20 1.71 -4.45 1.84
CA VAL A 20 2.48 -3.62 0.90
C VAL A 20 3.34 -2.61 1.67
N GLU A 21 4.66 -2.71 1.55
CA GLU A 21 5.58 -1.80 2.21
C GLU A 21 5.71 -0.49 1.42
N ILE A 22 5.56 0.64 2.11
CA ILE A 22 5.88 1.97 1.56
C ILE A 22 7.34 2.27 1.90
N VAL A 23 8.22 2.15 0.91
CA VAL A 23 9.67 2.28 1.06
C VAL A 23 10.11 3.75 1.04
N ALA A 24 9.47 4.57 0.20
CA ALA A 24 9.78 5.99 0.10
C ALA A 24 8.55 6.79 -0.39
N VAL A 25 8.51 8.06 0.02
CA VAL A 25 7.49 9.02 -0.39
C VAL A 25 8.21 10.32 -0.75
N ASP A 26 7.94 10.83 -1.94
CA ASP A 26 8.36 12.16 -2.39
C ASP A 26 7.12 12.96 -2.81
N ALA A 27 7.11 14.25 -2.52
CA ALA A 27 6.04 15.15 -2.94
C ALA A 27 6.59 16.46 -3.49
N SER A 28 5.90 17.04 -4.47
CA SER A 28 6.17 18.39 -4.96
C SER A 28 4.88 19.12 -5.28
N LYS A 29 4.85 20.42 -4.97
CA LYS A 29 3.72 21.30 -5.27
C LYS A 29 3.84 21.85 -6.70
N SER A 30 2.73 21.87 -7.42
CA SER A 30 2.60 22.43 -8.77
C SER A 30 1.31 23.24 -8.84
N GLY A 31 1.46 24.58 -8.77
CA GLY A 31 0.33 25.48 -8.58
C GLY A 31 -0.39 25.18 -7.25
N ASP A 32 -1.69 24.97 -7.33
CA ASP A 32 -2.55 24.66 -6.17
C ASP A 32 -2.63 23.16 -5.87
N THR A 33 -1.95 22.31 -6.65
CA THR A 33 -2.02 20.85 -6.52
C THR A 33 -0.68 20.24 -6.17
N TRP A 34 -0.71 19.02 -5.65
CA TRP A 34 0.47 18.23 -5.34
C TRP A 34 0.62 17.05 -6.30
N ARG A 35 1.88 16.69 -6.54
CA ARG A 35 2.29 15.42 -7.11
C ARG A 35 3.01 14.62 -6.04
N PHE A 36 2.55 13.40 -5.81
CA PHE A 36 3.21 12.41 -4.97
C PHE A 36 3.86 11.35 -5.84
N SER A 37 5.02 10.86 -5.44
CA SER A 37 5.68 9.66 -5.96
C SER A 37 5.92 8.73 -4.79
N VAL A 38 5.33 7.54 -4.83
CA VAL A 38 5.42 6.56 -3.75
C VAL A 38 6.12 5.34 -4.28
N THR A 39 7.15 4.90 -3.56
CA THR A 39 7.89 3.67 -3.82
C THR A 39 7.33 2.57 -2.95
N LEU A 40 6.89 1.49 -3.58
CA LEU A 40 6.28 0.33 -2.94
C LEU A 40 7.18 -0.89 -3.08
N GLN A 41 7.07 -1.79 -2.11
CA GLN A 41 7.64 -3.13 -2.13
C GLN A 41 6.57 -4.13 -1.69
N HIS A 42 6.32 -5.16 -2.51
CA HIS A 42 5.36 -6.21 -2.19
C HIS A 42 5.75 -7.51 -2.89
N PRO A 43 5.58 -8.69 -2.25
CA PRO A 43 5.87 -9.98 -2.85
C PRO A 43 4.78 -10.39 -3.87
N ASP A 44 4.63 -9.61 -4.95
CA ASP A 44 3.68 -9.90 -6.02
C ASP A 44 3.89 -11.31 -6.60
N THR A 45 2.82 -12.10 -6.70
CA THR A 45 2.85 -13.45 -7.33
C THR A 45 2.13 -13.49 -8.67
N GLY A 46 1.83 -12.33 -9.25
CA GLY A 46 1.08 -12.18 -10.49
C GLY A 46 -0.30 -11.56 -10.25
N TRP A 47 -1.24 -11.81 -11.17
CA TRP A 47 -2.59 -11.21 -11.12
C TRP A 47 -3.41 -11.64 -9.89
N ASP A 48 -3.06 -12.76 -9.28
CA ASP A 48 -3.76 -13.28 -8.12
C ASP A 48 -3.41 -12.55 -6.82
N HIS A 49 -2.24 -11.91 -6.73
CA HIS A 49 -1.79 -11.20 -5.54
C HIS A 49 -0.70 -10.17 -5.89
N TYR A 50 -1.05 -8.89 -5.83
CA TYR A 50 -0.16 -7.78 -6.13
C TYR A 50 -0.61 -6.47 -5.48
N ALA A 51 0.32 -5.54 -5.27
CA ALA A 51 0.01 -4.18 -4.85
C ALA A 51 -0.80 -3.45 -5.95
N ASP A 52 -2.05 -3.10 -5.64
CA ASP A 52 -3.01 -2.61 -6.64
C ASP A 52 -3.41 -1.15 -6.43
N ALA A 53 -3.09 -0.53 -5.29
CA ALA A 53 -3.27 0.90 -5.09
C ALA A 53 -2.42 1.50 -3.96
N TRP A 54 -2.34 2.82 -3.95
CA TRP A 54 -2.03 3.61 -2.77
C TRP A 54 -2.80 4.93 -2.76
N GLU A 55 -3.01 5.50 -1.59
CA GLU A 55 -3.77 6.73 -1.39
C GLU A 55 -3.08 7.72 -0.46
N VAL A 56 -3.47 8.99 -0.58
CA VAL A 56 -3.11 10.08 0.34
C VAL A 56 -4.34 10.41 1.17
N LEU A 57 -4.17 10.45 2.48
CA LEU A 57 -5.20 10.71 3.48
C LEU A 57 -4.87 11.95 4.32
N ASP A 58 -5.89 12.60 4.85
CA ASP A 58 -5.74 13.53 5.97
C ASP A 58 -5.66 12.80 7.32
N ALA A 59 -5.54 13.56 8.41
CA ALA A 59 -5.43 13.03 9.77
C ALA A 59 -6.70 12.32 10.29
N ASP A 60 -7.85 12.61 9.70
CA ASP A 60 -9.12 11.97 10.03
C ASP A 60 -9.37 10.71 9.17
N GLY A 61 -8.45 10.39 8.26
CA GLY A 61 -8.54 9.25 7.35
C GLY A 61 -9.37 9.52 6.09
N ASN A 62 -9.71 10.77 5.78
CA ASN A 62 -10.41 11.10 4.54
C ASN A 62 -9.43 11.08 3.36
N ARG A 63 -9.86 10.50 2.24
CA ARG A 63 -9.06 10.40 1.02
C ARG A 63 -8.94 11.75 0.31
N LEU A 64 -7.70 12.21 0.13
CA LEU A 64 -7.32 13.37 -0.67
C LEU A 64 -6.98 12.99 -2.12
N GLY A 65 -6.46 11.78 -2.34
CA GLY A 65 -6.14 11.27 -3.67
C GLY A 65 -5.80 9.78 -3.66
N ILE A 66 -5.87 9.14 -4.82
CA ILE A 66 -5.56 7.71 -4.99
C ILE A 66 -4.81 7.47 -6.29
N ARG A 67 -3.89 6.51 -6.26
CA ARG A 67 -3.25 5.91 -7.43
C ARG A 67 -3.63 4.44 -7.53
N GLU A 68 -4.49 4.11 -8.49
CA GLU A 68 -4.75 2.71 -8.88
C GLU A 68 -3.61 2.18 -9.77
N LEU A 69 -3.21 0.93 -9.54
CA LEU A 69 -2.15 0.21 -10.22
C LEU A 69 -2.76 -0.98 -10.98
N ALA A 70 -2.64 -0.95 -12.30
CA ALA A 70 -3.43 -1.83 -13.18
C ALA A 70 -2.75 -3.16 -13.53
N HIS A 71 -1.58 -3.45 -12.98
CA HIS A 71 -0.85 -4.69 -13.28
C HIS A 71 0.14 -5.07 -12.16
N PRO A 72 0.50 -6.36 -12.05
CA PRO A 72 1.55 -6.81 -11.13
C PRO A 72 2.95 -6.28 -11.52
N HIS A 73 3.83 -6.20 -10.53
CA HIS A 73 5.22 -5.75 -10.61
C HIS A 73 6.21 -6.83 -10.11
N VAL A 74 5.96 -8.11 -10.38
CA VAL A 74 6.77 -9.26 -9.91
C VAL A 74 8.28 -9.09 -10.13
N ASN A 75 8.69 -8.51 -11.27
CA ASN A 75 10.10 -8.34 -11.65
C ASN A 75 10.61 -6.89 -11.52
N GLU A 76 9.82 -6.01 -10.89
CA GLU A 76 10.11 -4.58 -10.73
C GLU A 76 9.88 -4.24 -9.26
N GLN A 77 10.81 -4.65 -8.40
CA GLN A 77 10.70 -4.43 -6.96
C GLN A 77 12.03 -3.88 -6.40
N PRO A 78 12.00 -2.79 -5.62
CA PRO A 78 10.84 -1.92 -5.39
C PRO A 78 10.48 -1.13 -6.65
N PHE A 79 9.24 -0.63 -6.74
CA PHE A 79 8.80 0.22 -7.85
C PHE A 79 8.15 1.52 -7.37
N THR A 80 8.30 2.58 -8.16
CA THR A 80 7.73 3.90 -7.86
C THR A 80 6.61 4.24 -8.82
N ARG A 81 5.49 4.74 -8.30
CA ARG A 81 4.41 5.30 -9.12
C ARG A 81 3.96 6.63 -8.56
N SER A 82 3.58 7.55 -9.45
CA SER A 82 3.17 8.90 -9.07
C SER A 82 1.69 9.16 -9.31
N GLN A 83 1.10 10.04 -8.51
CA GLN A 83 -0.22 10.63 -8.70
C GLN A 83 -0.11 12.15 -8.64
N SER A 84 -0.75 12.85 -9.57
CA SER A 84 -0.78 14.31 -9.65
C SER A 84 -2.20 14.83 -9.45
N GLY A 85 -2.34 16.13 -9.19
CA GLY A 85 -3.64 16.79 -9.05
C GLY A 85 -4.27 16.62 -7.67
N ILE A 86 -3.49 16.22 -6.65
CA ILE A 86 -3.99 16.06 -5.29
C ILE A 86 -4.11 17.45 -4.65
N LEU A 87 -5.32 17.82 -4.26
CA LEU A 87 -5.57 19.07 -3.54
C LEU A 87 -5.34 18.83 -2.05
N ILE A 88 -4.47 19.64 -1.45
CA ILE A 88 -4.19 19.62 -0.02
C ILE A 88 -4.36 21.06 0.49
N PRO A 89 -5.18 21.30 1.53
CA PRO A 89 -5.30 22.60 2.17
C PRO A 89 -3.94 23.19 2.59
N GLU A 90 -3.75 24.51 2.45
CA GLU A 90 -2.45 25.16 2.70
C GLU A 90 -2.01 25.14 4.16
N ASP A 91 -2.96 24.95 5.08
CA ASP A 91 -2.74 24.84 6.52
C ASP A 91 -2.34 23.42 6.97
N MET A 92 -2.31 22.45 6.06
CA MET A 92 -1.91 21.08 6.34
C MET A 92 -0.41 20.89 6.12
N ASP A 93 0.27 20.38 7.15
CA ASP A 93 1.73 20.10 7.13
C ASP A 93 2.04 18.63 6.91
N VAL A 94 1.09 17.75 7.23
CA VAL A 94 1.27 16.31 7.30
C VAL A 94 0.11 15.63 6.60
N VAL A 95 0.43 14.59 5.83
CA VAL A 95 -0.52 13.65 5.24
C VAL A 95 -0.12 12.23 5.57
N TYR A 96 -1.01 11.28 5.28
CA TYR A 96 -0.79 9.87 5.54
C TYR A 96 -0.91 9.08 4.24
N ILE A 97 0.05 8.21 3.96
CA ILE A 97 0.04 7.33 2.80
C ILE A 97 -0.39 5.94 3.22
N ARG A 98 -1.33 5.35 2.48
CA ARG A 98 -1.79 3.97 2.72
C ARG A 98 -1.71 3.18 1.43
N ALA A 99 -1.18 1.96 1.50
CA ALA A 99 -1.10 1.06 0.36
C ALA A 99 -2.18 -0.03 0.44
N ARG A 100 -2.44 -0.67 -0.71
CA ARG A 100 -3.44 -1.72 -0.89
C ARG A 100 -2.86 -2.84 -1.75
N GLU A 101 -3.17 -4.07 -1.42
CA GLU A 101 -3.09 -5.20 -2.34
C GLU A 101 -4.49 -5.77 -2.64
N ASN A 102 -4.60 -6.56 -3.70
CA ASN A 102 -5.89 -6.94 -4.29
C ASN A 102 -6.64 -8.09 -3.58
N VAL A 103 -6.05 -8.72 -2.57
CA VAL A 103 -6.60 -9.89 -1.85
C VAL A 103 -7.13 -9.51 -0.47
N ASP A 104 -6.27 -9.02 0.43
CA ASP A 104 -6.60 -8.62 1.82
C ASP A 104 -7.01 -7.13 1.92
N GLY A 105 -6.70 -6.32 0.92
CA GLY A 105 -7.13 -4.95 0.77
C GLY A 105 -6.14 -3.92 1.34
N TRP A 106 -6.67 -2.92 2.06
CA TRP A 106 -5.86 -1.80 2.54
C TRP A 106 -5.04 -2.23 3.75
N ASN A 107 -3.78 -1.79 3.81
CA ASN A 107 -2.96 -1.94 5.01
C ASN A 107 -3.67 -1.37 6.24
N GLU A 108 -3.52 -2.02 7.39
CA GLU A 108 -4.07 -1.53 8.66
C GLU A 108 -3.42 -0.22 9.12
N THR A 109 -2.14 -0.02 8.75
CA THR A 109 -1.34 1.15 9.14
C THR A 109 -1.09 2.09 7.98
N THR A 110 -0.82 3.34 8.31
CA THR A 110 -0.43 4.39 7.37
C THR A 110 1.00 4.87 7.62
N THR A 111 1.66 5.36 6.58
CA THR A 111 2.94 6.07 6.68
C THR A 111 2.69 7.57 6.76
N GLU A 112 3.06 8.19 7.88
CA GLU A 112 3.04 9.64 8.04
C GLU A 112 4.10 10.30 7.13
N PHE A 113 3.72 11.39 6.47
CA PHE A 113 4.61 12.14 5.58
C PHE A 113 4.45 13.65 5.79
N VAL A 114 5.56 14.32 6.13
CA VAL A 114 5.63 15.77 6.26
C VAL A 114 5.84 16.39 4.88
N LEU A 115 4.97 17.32 4.49
CA LEU A 115 5.05 17.99 3.19
C LEU A 115 6.30 18.88 3.11
N PRO A 116 7.08 18.79 2.01
CA PRO A 116 8.19 19.70 1.79
C PRO A 116 7.66 21.09 1.45
N LYS A 117 7.93 22.07 2.30
CA LYS A 117 7.56 23.48 2.11
C LYS A 117 8.64 24.27 1.37
#